data_AF-A0AAE5QUG3-F1
#
_entry.id   AF-A0AAE5QUG3-F1
#
_cell.length_a   1.000
_cell.length_b   1.000
_cell.length_c   1.000
_cell.angle_alpha   90.00
_cell.angle_beta   90.00
_cell.angle_gamma   90.00
#
_symmetry.space_group_name_H-M   'P 1'
#
loop_
_entity.id
_entity.type
_entity.pdbx_description
1 polymer ?
#
loop_
_entity_poly.entity_id
_entity_poly.type
_entity_poly.pdbx_seq_one_letter_code
_entity_poly.pdbx_strand_id
1 'polypeptide(L)'
;MNFFDIHKMPNKGIPLAVQRKLWLRNFMQAFFVVFFVYMAMYLIRNNFKAAQPLLKEEIGLTTLELGYIGLAFSITYGLGKTILGYFVDGRNTKRIISFLLILSAITVLIMGFVLSYFCSVMGLLIVLWGLNGIFQSVGGPASYSTISRWAPRTKRGRYLGFWNTSHNIGGAIAGGVALWGANTFFHGNVVGMFIFPSVIALIIGIVTLFIGKDDPEELGWNRAEEIWEEPIDQENIDSQGMTKWDIFKKYILGNPVIWILCISNVFVYIVRIGIDNWAPLYVSEHLHFNKGDAVNTIFYFEIG
;
A
#
# COMPACT_ATOMS: atom_id res chain seq x y z
N MET A 1 -27.97 1.92 2.58
CA MET A 1 -27.02 0.85 2.94
C MET A 1 -25.63 1.26 2.44
N ASN A 2 -24.88 2.03 3.23
CA ASN A 2 -23.56 2.52 2.83
C ASN A 2 -22.47 1.61 3.39
N PHE A 3 -22.00 0.67 2.55
CA PHE A 3 -21.01 -0.35 2.90
C PHE A 3 -19.66 0.23 3.41
N PHE A 4 -19.34 1.46 3.01
CA PHE A 4 -18.11 2.18 3.35
C PHE A 4 -18.25 3.17 4.51
N ASP A 5 -19.46 3.38 5.04
CA ASP A 5 -19.67 4.29 6.16
C ASP A 5 -19.33 3.62 7.48
N ILE A 6 -18.73 4.37 8.40
CA ILE A 6 -18.45 3.92 9.76
C ILE A 6 -19.79 3.76 10.47
N HIS A 7 -20.20 2.52 10.73
CA HIS A 7 -21.38 2.25 11.56
C HIS A 7 -20.99 2.40 13.02
N LYS A 8 -21.09 3.64 13.52
CA LYS A 8 -20.91 3.95 14.95
C LYS A 8 -22.05 3.30 15.72
N MET A 9 -21.73 2.34 16.57
CA MET A 9 -22.73 1.83 17.52
C MET A 9 -22.82 2.81 18.69
N PRO A 10 -24.03 3.13 19.20
CA PRO A 10 -24.17 3.96 20.39
C PRO A 10 -23.38 3.35 21.55
N ASN A 11 -22.68 4.21 22.28
CA ASN A 11 -21.77 3.82 23.37
C ASN A 11 -22.52 2.91 24.37
N LYS A 12 -22.02 1.69 24.55
CA LYS A 12 -22.68 0.68 25.39
C LYS A 12 -22.46 0.91 26.89
N GLY A 13 -21.81 2.02 27.29
CA GLY A 13 -21.51 2.31 28.70
C GLY A 13 -20.57 1.27 29.33
N ILE A 14 -19.74 0.62 28.51
CA ILE A 14 -18.86 -0.46 28.98
C ILE A 14 -17.77 0.16 29.88
N PRO A 15 -17.47 -0.40 31.07
CA PRO A 15 -16.45 0.13 31.95
C PRO A 15 -15.07 0.22 31.27
N LEU A 16 -14.35 1.33 31.48
CA LEU A 16 -13.03 1.60 30.90
C LEU A 16 -12.02 0.47 31.15
N ALA A 17 -12.08 -0.18 32.33
CA ALA A 17 -11.22 -1.31 32.67
C ALA A 17 -11.43 -2.54 31.76
N VAL A 18 -12.68 -2.79 31.34
CA VAL A 18 -13.03 -3.90 30.42
C VAL A 18 -12.58 -3.54 29.00
N GLN A 19 -12.76 -2.28 28.60
CA GLN A 19 -12.27 -1.78 27.31
C GLN A 19 -10.75 -1.91 27.21
N ARG A 20 -9.98 -1.50 28.23
CA ARG A 20 -8.51 -1.65 28.28
C ARG A 20 -8.05 -3.11 28.16
N LYS A 21 -8.74 -4.04 28.82
CA LYS A 21 -8.40 -5.48 28.77
C LYS A 21 -8.64 -6.08 27.38
N LEU A 22 -9.69 -5.67 26.70
CA LEU A 22 -10.04 -6.16 25.35
C LEU A 22 -9.39 -5.35 24.23
N TRP A 23 -8.85 -4.17 24.54
CA TRP A 23 -8.23 -3.25 23.58
C TRP A 23 -7.10 -3.93 22.81
N LEU A 24 -6.15 -4.56 23.51
CA LEU A 24 -4.98 -5.16 22.87
C LEU A 24 -5.38 -6.20 21.82
N ARG A 25 -6.37 -7.05 22.11
CA ARG A 25 -6.81 -8.09 21.17
C ARG A 25 -7.41 -7.49 19.89
N ASN A 26 -8.32 -6.53 20.02
CA ASN A 26 -9.00 -5.94 18.87
C ASN A 26 -8.09 -4.98 18.10
N PHE A 27 -7.23 -4.25 18.80
CA PHE A 27 -6.19 -3.43 18.19
C PHE A 27 -5.21 -4.28 17.38
N MET A 28 -4.70 -5.38 17.95
CA MET A 28 -3.79 -6.27 17.23
C MET A 28 -4.46 -6.87 15.99
N GLN A 29 -5.76 -7.20 16.05
CA GLN A 29 -6.50 -7.64 14.86
C GLN A 29 -6.56 -6.55 13.77
N ALA A 30 -6.90 -5.31 14.12
CA ALA A 30 -6.91 -4.20 13.17
C ALA A 30 -5.50 -3.89 12.63
N PHE A 31 -4.49 -3.96 13.50
CA PHE A 31 -3.08 -3.76 13.17
C PHE A 31 -2.58 -4.83 12.18
N PHE A 32 -2.83 -6.11 12.45
CA PHE A 32 -2.44 -7.18 11.54
C PHE A 32 -3.14 -7.07 10.20
N VAL A 33 -4.41 -6.65 10.17
CA VAL A 33 -5.11 -6.39 8.91
C VAL A 33 -4.38 -5.34 8.08
N VAL A 34 -4.10 -4.15 8.63
CA VAL A 34 -3.40 -3.12 7.86
C VAL A 34 -1.96 -3.50 7.54
N PHE A 35 -1.30 -4.27 8.41
CA PHE A 35 0.05 -4.80 8.19
C PHE A 35 0.07 -5.76 6.99
N PHE A 36 -0.78 -6.79 6.97
CA PHE A 36 -0.81 -7.77 5.89
C PHE A 36 -1.31 -7.18 4.58
N VAL A 37 -2.28 -6.26 4.63
CA VAL A 37 -2.76 -5.57 3.43
C VAL A 37 -1.63 -4.73 2.81
N TYR A 38 -0.90 -3.96 3.61
CA TYR A 38 0.20 -3.14 3.10
C TYR A 38 1.35 -4.01 2.58
N MET A 39 1.69 -5.09 3.29
CA MET A 39 2.66 -6.10 2.83
C MET A 39 2.24 -6.69 1.47
N ALA A 40 0.97 -7.06 1.29
CA ALA A 40 0.45 -7.61 0.05
C ALA A 40 0.46 -6.60 -1.10
N MET A 41 0.22 -5.31 -0.84
CA MET A 41 0.36 -4.25 -1.85
C MET A 41 1.79 -4.18 -2.38
N TYR A 42 2.80 -4.23 -1.50
CA TYR A 42 4.21 -4.25 -1.92
C TYR A 42 4.60 -5.54 -2.62
N LEU A 43 4.01 -6.67 -2.23
CA LEU A 43 4.22 -7.95 -2.89
C LEU A 43 3.79 -7.94 -4.36
N ILE A 44 2.62 -7.35 -4.67
CA ILE A 44 2.20 -7.14 -6.06
C ILE A 44 3.07 -6.09 -6.75
N ARG A 45 3.42 -4.99 -6.07
CA ARG A 45 4.15 -3.87 -6.68
C ARG A 45 5.58 -4.24 -7.09
N ASN A 46 6.30 -4.94 -6.23
CA ASN A 46 7.69 -5.33 -6.49
C ASN A 46 7.80 -6.50 -7.48
N ASN A 47 6.71 -7.20 -7.78
CA ASN A 47 6.71 -8.25 -8.82
C ASN A 47 7.13 -7.69 -10.19
N PHE A 48 6.72 -6.47 -10.52
CA PHE A 48 6.98 -5.87 -11.82
C PHE A 48 8.46 -5.58 -11.97
N LYS A 49 9.11 -5.09 -10.90
CA LYS A 49 10.56 -4.86 -10.86
C LYS A 49 11.32 -6.17 -11.09
N ALA A 50 10.93 -7.24 -10.40
CA ALA A 50 11.54 -8.56 -10.54
C ALA A 50 11.31 -9.17 -11.93
N ALA A 51 10.18 -8.86 -12.57
CA ALA A 51 9.82 -9.36 -13.89
C ALA A 51 10.42 -8.55 -15.06
N GLN A 52 10.98 -7.35 -14.82
CA GLN A 52 11.53 -6.50 -15.90
C GLN A 52 12.55 -7.21 -16.80
N PRO A 53 13.57 -7.93 -16.29
CA PRO A 53 14.54 -8.61 -17.15
C PRO A 53 13.88 -9.67 -18.04
N LEU A 54 12.97 -10.45 -17.46
CA LEU A 54 12.25 -11.51 -18.14
C LEU A 54 11.25 -10.97 -19.18
N LEU A 55 10.61 -9.84 -18.91
CA LEU A 55 9.76 -9.13 -19.87
C LEU A 55 10.55 -8.70 -21.12
N LYS A 56 11.84 -8.37 -20.98
CA LYS A 56 12.68 -8.06 -22.14
C LYS A 56 13.09 -9.32 -22.89
N GLU A 57 13.50 -10.37 -22.19
CA GLU A 57 13.96 -11.62 -22.80
C GLU A 57 12.86 -12.41 -23.50
N GLU A 58 11.70 -12.59 -22.86
CA GLU A 58 10.63 -13.47 -23.35
C GLU A 58 9.63 -12.75 -24.26
N ILE A 59 9.38 -11.46 -24.00
CA ILE A 59 8.33 -10.68 -24.69
C ILE A 59 8.94 -9.65 -25.66
N GLY A 60 10.23 -9.37 -25.55
CA GLY A 60 10.93 -8.44 -26.44
C GLY A 60 10.65 -6.95 -26.13
N LEU A 61 10.17 -6.63 -24.92
CA LEU A 61 9.95 -5.23 -24.53
C LEU A 61 11.28 -4.47 -24.43
N THR A 62 11.25 -3.20 -24.84
CA THR A 62 12.41 -2.30 -24.70
C THR A 62 12.46 -1.67 -23.30
N THR A 63 13.65 -1.22 -22.89
CA THR A 63 13.84 -0.50 -21.61
C THR A 63 12.94 0.75 -21.53
N LEU A 64 12.73 1.43 -22.66
CA LEU A 64 11.87 2.62 -22.74
C LEU A 64 10.40 2.27 -22.46
N GLU A 65 9.90 1.18 -23.01
CA GLU A 65 8.50 0.75 -22.81
C GLU A 65 8.24 0.33 -21.36
N LEU A 66 9.18 -0.38 -20.73
CA LEU A 66 9.12 -0.67 -19.30
C LEU A 66 9.12 0.61 -18.45
N GLY A 67 9.91 1.61 -18.87
CA GLY A 67 9.92 2.94 -18.28
C GLY A 67 8.56 3.64 -18.37
N TYR A 68 7.90 3.58 -19.52
CA TYR A 68 6.56 4.17 -19.70
C TYR A 68 5.50 3.50 -18.81
N ILE A 69 5.56 2.17 -18.66
CA ILE A 69 4.67 1.44 -17.74
C ILE A 69 4.91 1.91 -16.30
N GLY A 70 6.17 1.97 -15.84
CA GLY A 70 6.51 2.45 -14.50
C GLY A 70 6.12 3.91 -14.25
N LEU A 71 6.24 4.76 -15.27
CA LEU A 71 5.83 6.16 -15.24
C LEU A 71 4.31 6.28 -15.08
N ALA A 72 3.53 5.48 -15.83
CA ALA A 72 2.08 5.48 -15.73
C ALA A 72 1.61 5.16 -14.31
N PHE A 73 2.18 4.14 -13.67
CA PHE A 73 1.92 3.83 -12.26
C PHE A 73 2.26 4.99 -11.33
N SER A 74 3.39 5.67 -11.55
CA SER A 74 3.83 6.76 -10.67
C SER A 74 2.91 7.97 -10.74
N ILE A 75 2.47 8.34 -11.96
CA ILE A 75 1.51 9.43 -12.17
C ILE A 75 0.16 9.09 -11.57
N THR A 76 -0.38 7.90 -11.86
CA THR A 76 -1.69 7.50 -11.37
C THR A 76 -1.70 7.27 -9.86
N TYR A 77 -0.60 6.81 -9.27
CA TYR A 77 -0.42 6.70 -7.83
C TYR A 77 -0.42 8.07 -7.16
N GLY A 78 0.28 9.06 -7.74
CA GLY A 78 0.30 10.43 -7.25
C GLY A 78 -1.08 11.09 -7.29
N LEU A 79 -1.76 11.04 -8.44
CA LEU A 79 -3.11 11.58 -8.60
C LEU A 79 -4.14 10.83 -7.74
N GLY A 80 -4.03 9.51 -7.69
CA GLY A 80 -4.89 8.63 -6.89
C GLY A 80 -4.80 8.99 -5.41
N LYS A 81 -3.61 9.27 -4.89
CA LYS A 81 -3.41 9.62 -3.47
C LYS A 81 -4.20 10.88 -3.10
N THR A 82 -4.25 11.86 -3.99
CA THR A 82 -4.99 13.11 -3.77
C THR A 82 -6.50 12.90 -3.87
N ILE A 83 -6.96 12.26 -4.95
CA ILE A 83 -8.40 12.09 -5.23
C ILE A 83 -9.02 11.09 -4.25
N LEU A 84 -8.49 9.87 -4.21
CA LEU A 84 -9.02 8.83 -3.34
C LEU A 84 -8.73 9.13 -1.87
N GLY A 85 -7.61 9.79 -1.54
CA GLY A 85 -7.34 10.24 -0.19
C GLY A 85 -8.44 11.15 0.36
N TYR A 86 -8.95 12.07 -0.47
CA TYR A 86 -10.09 12.91 -0.11
C TYR A 86 -11.38 12.10 0.10
N PHE A 87 -11.62 11.06 -0.72
CA PHE A 87 -12.79 10.18 -0.59
C PHE A 87 -12.73 9.23 0.60
N VAL A 88 -11.53 8.77 0.98
CA VAL A 88 -11.32 7.84 2.10
C VAL A 88 -11.41 8.57 3.44
N ASP A 89 -11.10 9.87 3.46
CA ASP A 89 -11.10 10.65 4.67
C ASP A 89 -12.51 10.75 5.31
N GLY A 90 -12.65 10.19 6.51
CA GLY A 90 -13.91 10.09 7.25
C GLY A 90 -14.71 8.81 7.01
N ARG A 91 -14.24 7.88 6.17
CA ARG A 91 -14.88 6.58 5.91
C ARG A 91 -14.18 5.42 6.60
N ASN A 92 -14.77 4.22 6.51
CA ASN A 92 -14.17 3.00 7.03
C ASN A 92 -12.91 2.66 6.21
N THR A 93 -11.77 2.99 6.79
CA THR A 93 -10.49 3.05 6.11
C THR A 93 -9.93 1.64 5.86
N LYS A 94 -10.14 0.72 6.81
CA LYS A 94 -9.81 -0.70 6.74
C LYS A 94 -10.58 -1.47 5.66
N ARG A 95 -11.88 -1.20 5.45
CA ARG A 95 -12.66 -1.83 4.38
C ARG A 95 -12.21 -1.31 3.02
N ILE A 96 -11.97 -0.01 2.91
CA ILE A 96 -11.52 0.60 1.65
C ILE A 96 -10.15 0.04 1.25
N ILE A 97 -9.18 -0.03 2.18
CA ILE A 97 -7.84 -0.54 1.83
C ILE A 97 -7.86 -2.00 1.39
N SER A 98 -8.69 -2.85 2.02
CA SER A 98 -8.82 -4.26 1.63
C SER A 98 -9.55 -4.41 0.29
N PHE A 99 -10.56 -3.58 0.02
CA PHE A 99 -11.26 -3.55 -1.27
C PHE A 99 -10.34 -3.08 -2.40
N LEU A 100 -9.55 -2.03 -2.16
CA LEU A 100 -8.56 -1.54 -3.12
C LEU A 100 -7.46 -2.56 -3.39
N LEU A 101 -7.04 -3.34 -2.38
CA LEU A 101 -6.11 -4.46 -2.59
C LEU A 101 -6.69 -5.52 -3.52
N ILE A 102 -7.97 -5.88 -3.36
CA ILE A 102 -8.64 -6.84 -4.24
C ILE A 102 -8.69 -6.33 -5.68
N LEU A 103 -9.07 -5.05 -5.89
CA LEU A 103 -9.07 -4.45 -7.22
C LEU A 103 -7.67 -4.41 -7.85
N SER A 104 -6.65 -4.08 -7.05
CA SER A 104 -5.24 -4.12 -7.46
C SER A 104 -4.82 -5.54 -7.87
N ALA A 105 -5.14 -6.55 -7.06
CA ALA A 105 -4.83 -7.95 -7.33
C ALA A 105 -5.52 -8.46 -8.60
N ILE A 106 -6.81 -8.13 -8.81
CA ILE A 106 -7.54 -8.46 -10.04
C ILE A 106 -6.88 -7.81 -11.25
N THR A 107 -6.49 -6.54 -11.15
CA THR A 107 -5.86 -5.80 -12.26
C THR A 107 -4.54 -6.44 -12.68
N VAL A 108 -3.71 -6.87 -11.72
CA VAL A 108 -2.42 -7.53 -12.02
C VAL A 108 -2.61 -8.99 -12.46
N LEU A 109 -3.64 -9.67 -11.98
CA LEU A 109 -4.03 -10.98 -12.49
C LEU A 109 -4.49 -10.90 -13.96
N ILE A 110 -5.31 -9.90 -14.32
CA ILE A 110 -5.68 -9.62 -15.71
C ILE A 110 -4.43 -9.32 -16.55
N MET A 111 -3.47 -8.55 -16.02
CA MET A 111 -2.20 -8.28 -16.70
C MET A 111 -1.44 -9.58 -17.00
N GLY A 112 -1.37 -10.51 -16.05
CA GLY A 112 -0.78 -11.84 -16.26
C GLY A 112 -1.49 -12.63 -17.38
N PHE A 113 -2.83 -12.64 -17.40
CA PHE A 113 -3.58 -13.30 -18.48
C PHE A 113 -3.39 -12.64 -19.84
N VAL A 114 -3.34 -11.30 -19.89
CA VAL A 114 -3.09 -10.56 -21.13
C VAL A 114 -1.72 -10.94 -21.70
N LEU A 115 -0.69 -11.02 -20.87
CA LEU A 115 0.65 -11.45 -21.29
C LEU A 115 0.66 -12.91 -21.79
N SER A 116 -0.23 -13.76 -21.28
CA SER A 116 -0.34 -15.17 -21.71
C SER A 116 -1.09 -15.36 -23.03
N TYR A 117 -2.13 -14.55 -23.31
CA TYR A 117 -3.01 -14.72 -24.48
C TYR A 117 -2.69 -13.77 -25.63
N PHE A 118 -2.18 -12.58 -25.34
CA PHE A 118 -1.85 -11.56 -26.33
C PHE A 118 -0.35 -11.25 -26.24
N CYS A 119 0.38 -11.48 -27.33
CA CYS A 119 1.79 -11.15 -27.44
C CYS A 119 1.98 -9.62 -27.49
N SER A 120 1.95 -8.99 -26.31
CA SER A 120 2.27 -7.59 -26.03
C SER A 120 1.34 -6.52 -26.65
N VAL A 121 0.28 -6.14 -25.91
CA VAL A 121 -0.45 -4.88 -26.18
C VAL A 121 0.03 -3.83 -25.18
N MET A 122 1.09 -3.10 -25.55
CA MET A 122 1.73 -2.09 -24.68
C MET A 122 0.73 -1.11 -24.06
N GLY A 123 -0.24 -0.62 -24.85
CA GLY A 123 -1.27 0.30 -24.36
C GLY A 123 -2.12 -0.28 -23.23
N LEU A 124 -2.41 -1.59 -23.27
CA LEU A 124 -3.21 -2.27 -22.27
C LEU A 124 -2.40 -2.49 -20.98
N LEU A 125 -1.10 -2.82 -21.09
CA LEU A 125 -0.21 -2.93 -19.93
C LEU A 125 -0.05 -1.59 -19.19
N ILE A 126 0.10 -0.48 -19.94
CA ILE A 126 0.16 0.88 -19.37
C ILE A 126 -1.12 1.20 -18.61
N VAL A 127 -2.29 0.89 -19.18
CA VAL A 127 -3.59 1.15 -18.53
C VAL A 127 -3.76 0.28 -17.29
N LEU A 128 -3.50 -1.03 -17.36
CA LEU A 128 -3.64 -1.93 -16.21
C LEU A 128 -2.67 -1.56 -15.08
N TRP A 129 -1.40 -1.29 -15.40
CA TRP A 129 -0.44 -0.90 -14.38
C TRP A 129 -0.73 0.50 -13.81
N GLY A 130 -1.24 1.40 -14.65
CA GLY A 130 -1.78 2.69 -14.21
C GLY A 130 -2.96 2.54 -13.25
N LEU A 131 -3.95 1.71 -13.56
CA LEU A 131 -5.09 1.41 -12.68
C LEU A 131 -4.62 0.80 -11.35
N ASN A 132 -3.63 -0.09 -11.40
CA ASN A 132 -2.99 -0.62 -10.20
C ASN A 132 -2.42 0.50 -9.31
N GLY A 133 -1.74 1.49 -9.91
CA GLY A 133 -1.25 2.67 -9.20
C GLY A 133 -2.34 3.46 -8.47
N ILE A 134 -3.51 3.64 -9.11
CA ILE A 134 -4.67 4.30 -8.48
C ILE A 134 -5.12 3.53 -7.24
N PHE A 135 -5.30 2.21 -7.36
CA PHE A 135 -5.81 1.41 -6.25
C PHE A 135 -4.83 1.31 -5.07
N GLN A 136 -3.53 1.29 -5.34
CA GLN A 136 -2.53 1.23 -4.26
C GLN A 136 -2.25 2.60 -3.59
N SER A 137 -2.69 3.70 -4.17
CA SER A 137 -2.35 5.06 -3.73
C SER A 137 -2.72 5.41 -2.28
N VAL A 138 -3.85 4.88 -1.81
CA VAL A 138 -4.39 5.16 -0.47
C VAL A 138 -3.85 4.22 0.60
N GLY A 139 -3.13 3.15 0.23
CA GLY A 139 -2.73 2.11 1.18
C GLY A 139 -1.97 2.62 2.41
N GLY A 140 -1.05 3.55 2.20
CA GLY A 140 -0.27 4.17 3.28
C GLY A 140 -1.12 5.06 4.20
N PRO A 141 -1.72 6.14 3.68
CA PRO A 141 -2.55 7.05 4.47
C PRO A 141 -3.70 6.36 5.20
N ALA A 142 -4.31 5.37 4.55
CA ALA A 142 -5.38 4.57 5.13
C ALA A 142 -4.91 3.77 6.36
N SER A 143 -3.80 3.04 6.21
CA SER A 143 -3.21 2.27 7.31
C SER A 143 -2.80 3.17 8.47
N TYR A 144 -2.21 4.33 8.18
CA TYR A 144 -1.82 5.31 9.19
C TYR A 144 -3.02 5.82 9.98
N SER A 145 -4.13 6.13 9.29
CA SER A 145 -5.39 6.55 9.90
C SER A 145 -5.94 5.47 10.84
N THR A 146 -6.07 4.21 10.39
CA THR A 146 -6.56 3.11 11.23
C THR A 146 -5.67 2.89 12.46
N ILE A 147 -4.33 2.89 12.31
CA ILE A 147 -3.42 2.74 13.47
C ILE A 147 -3.59 3.91 14.44
N SER A 148 -3.75 5.14 13.92
CA SER A 148 -3.90 6.32 14.75
C SER A 148 -5.20 6.39 15.54
N ARG A 149 -6.29 5.82 15.00
CA ARG A 149 -7.60 5.76 15.70
C ARG A 149 -7.58 4.81 16.88
N TRP A 150 -6.76 3.76 16.83
CA TRP A 150 -6.68 2.76 17.88
C TRP A 150 -5.52 2.97 18.86
N ALA A 151 -4.37 3.44 18.40
CA ALA A 151 -3.15 3.51 19.19
C ALA A 151 -3.10 4.77 20.08
N PRO A 152 -2.77 4.63 21.38
CA PRO A 152 -2.52 5.79 22.25
C PRO A 152 -1.29 6.58 21.77
N ARG A 153 -1.28 7.90 21.97
CA ARG A 153 -0.24 8.84 21.49
C ARG A 153 1.15 8.38 21.90
N THR A 154 1.31 7.96 23.14
CA THR A 154 2.59 7.49 23.71
C THR A 154 3.18 6.27 22.99
N LYS A 155 2.34 5.41 22.39
CA LYS A 155 2.78 4.18 21.72
C LYS A 155 2.60 4.20 20.20
N ARG A 156 1.94 5.23 19.67
CA ARG A 156 1.64 5.37 18.23
C ARG A 156 2.89 5.28 17.37
N GLY A 157 3.98 5.97 17.76
CA GLY A 157 5.26 5.91 17.04
C GLY A 157 5.84 4.50 16.94
N ARG A 158 5.73 3.69 18.00
CA ARG A 158 6.20 2.30 18.02
C ARG A 158 5.42 1.43 17.03
N TYR A 159 4.08 1.52 17.04
CA TYR A 159 3.25 0.73 16.13
C TYR A 159 3.40 1.17 14.67
N LEU A 160 3.54 2.47 14.43
CA LEU A 160 3.85 2.98 13.08
C LEU A 160 5.22 2.51 12.59
N GLY A 161 6.23 2.45 13.45
CA GLY A 161 7.53 1.88 13.13
C GLY A 161 7.43 0.40 12.74
N PHE A 162 6.71 -0.41 13.51
CA PHE A 162 6.46 -1.81 13.17
C PHE A 162 5.65 -1.96 11.87
N TRP A 163 4.65 -1.10 11.65
CA TRP A 163 3.91 -1.08 10.39
C TRP A 163 4.82 -0.74 9.22
N ASN A 164 5.77 0.18 9.38
CA ASN A 164 6.74 0.48 8.33
C ASN A 164 7.57 -0.76 7.97
N THR A 165 7.89 -1.65 8.91
CA THR A 165 8.59 -2.92 8.58
C THR A 165 7.84 -3.80 7.58
N SER A 166 6.50 -3.70 7.51
CA SER A 166 5.70 -4.46 6.52
C SER A 166 6.03 -4.12 5.08
N HIS A 167 6.47 -2.89 4.78
CA HIS A 167 6.85 -2.48 3.42
C HIS A 167 8.12 -3.19 2.97
N ASN A 168 9.15 -3.19 3.83
CA ASN A 168 10.42 -3.88 3.58
C ASN A 168 10.19 -5.39 3.47
N ILE A 169 9.44 -5.99 4.39
CA ILE A 169 9.15 -7.44 4.36
C ILE A 169 8.42 -7.80 3.08
N GLY A 170 7.35 -7.08 2.73
CA GLY A 170 6.58 -7.31 1.52
C GLY A 170 7.43 -7.16 0.27
N GLY A 171 8.31 -6.16 0.24
CA GLY A 171 9.21 -5.91 -0.88
C GLY A 171 10.31 -6.96 -1.03
N ALA A 172 10.92 -7.40 0.08
CA ALA A 172 11.99 -8.38 0.10
C ALA A 172 11.51 -9.77 -0.34
N ILE A 173 10.33 -10.19 0.12
CA ILE A 173 9.77 -11.51 -0.26
C ILE A 173 9.14 -11.50 -1.65
N ALA A 174 8.72 -10.34 -2.17
CA ALA A 174 7.99 -10.23 -3.45
C ALA A 174 8.72 -10.91 -4.60
N GLY A 175 10.02 -10.60 -4.75
CA GLY A 175 10.85 -11.13 -5.81
C GLY A 175 10.98 -12.64 -5.73
N GLY A 176 11.35 -13.17 -4.56
CA GLY A 176 11.53 -14.60 -4.34
C GLY A 176 10.23 -15.39 -4.50
N VAL A 177 9.10 -14.88 -3.97
CA VAL A 177 7.78 -15.50 -4.10
C VAL A 177 7.30 -15.51 -5.55
N ALA A 178 7.51 -14.41 -6.29
CA ALA A 178 7.17 -14.32 -7.70
C ALA A 178 7.97 -15.31 -8.54
N LEU A 179 9.29 -15.38 -8.33
CA LEU A 179 10.18 -16.27 -9.06
C LEU A 179 9.92 -17.75 -8.73
N TRP A 180 9.72 -18.07 -7.45
CA TRP A 180 9.39 -19.44 -7.01
C TRP A 180 8.04 -19.89 -7.57
N GLY A 181 7.03 -19.01 -7.54
CA GLY A 181 5.72 -19.28 -8.12
C GLY A 181 5.78 -19.49 -9.63
N ALA A 182 6.57 -18.69 -10.35
CA ALA A 182 6.78 -18.85 -11.78
C ALA A 182 7.47 -20.17 -12.12
N ASN A 183 8.55 -20.52 -11.42
CA ASN A 183 9.30 -21.76 -11.67
C ASN A 183 8.48 -23.02 -11.35
N THR A 184 7.67 -23.00 -10.29
CA THR A 184 6.94 -24.19 -9.82
C THR A 184 5.67 -24.45 -10.63
N PHE A 185 4.91 -23.40 -10.99
CA PHE A 185 3.57 -23.56 -11.58
C PHE A 185 3.50 -23.20 -13.06
N PHE A 186 4.45 -22.43 -13.58
CA PHE A 186 4.42 -21.89 -14.95
C PHE A 186 5.70 -22.18 -15.74
N HIS A 187 6.51 -23.16 -15.30
CA HIS A 187 7.76 -23.56 -15.95
C HIS A 187 8.77 -22.40 -16.16
N GLY A 188 8.73 -21.39 -15.29
CA GLY A 188 9.61 -20.22 -15.34
C GLY A 188 9.11 -19.06 -16.20
N ASN A 189 7.90 -19.14 -16.76
CA ASN A 189 7.35 -18.08 -17.59
C ASN A 189 7.02 -16.81 -16.77
N VAL A 190 7.29 -15.64 -17.34
CA VAL A 190 7.02 -14.32 -16.74
C VAL A 190 5.58 -14.17 -16.22
N VAL A 191 4.62 -14.79 -16.89
CA VAL A 191 3.20 -14.79 -16.52
C VAL A 191 3.00 -15.27 -15.07
N GLY A 192 3.77 -16.26 -14.63
CA GLY A 192 3.69 -16.79 -13.27
C GLY A 192 4.12 -15.79 -12.19
N MET A 193 5.01 -14.86 -12.52
CA MET A 193 5.44 -13.80 -11.61
C MET A 193 4.34 -12.75 -11.36
N PHE A 194 3.35 -12.65 -12.25
CA PHE A 194 2.20 -11.76 -12.08
C PHE A 194 0.99 -12.47 -11.47
N ILE A 195 0.72 -13.71 -11.87
CA ILE A 195 -0.45 -14.46 -11.40
C ILE A 195 -0.29 -14.90 -9.94
N PHE A 196 0.84 -15.51 -9.58
CA PHE A 196 0.99 -16.13 -8.26
C PHE A 196 0.96 -15.11 -7.11
N PRO A 197 1.72 -13.99 -7.15
CA PRO A 197 1.63 -12.94 -6.13
C PRO A 197 0.23 -12.30 -6.05
N SER A 198 -0.44 -12.14 -7.19
CA SER A 198 -1.81 -11.59 -7.24
C SER A 198 -2.83 -12.49 -6.56
N VAL A 199 -2.74 -13.82 -6.72
CA VAL A 199 -3.63 -14.76 -6.03
C VAL A 199 -3.44 -14.69 -4.51
N ILE A 200 -2.19 -14.65 -4.04
CA ILE A 200 -1.90 -14.49 -2.60
C ILE A 200 -2.51 -13.19 -2.07
N ALA A 201 -2.30 -12.08 -2.77
CA ALA A 201 -2.82 -10.79 -2.38
C ALA A 201 -4.36 -10.71 -2.44
N LEU A 202 -4.99 -11.41 -3.39
CA LEU A 202 -6.45 -11.54 -3.47
C LEU A 202 -7.01 -12.28 -2.25
N ILE A 203 -6.39 -13.40 -1.86
CA ILE A 203 -6.78 -14.16 -0.66
C ILE A 203 -6.62 -13.28 0.58
N ILE A 204 -5.49 -12.58 0.72
CA ILE A 204 -5.26 -11.66 1.84
C ILE A 204 -6.34 -10.58 1.85
N GLY A 205 -6.62 -9.93 0.72
CA GLY A 205 -7.64 -8.88 0.62
C GLY A 205 -9.05 -9.35 0.99
N ILE A 206 -9.45 -10.55 0.56
CA ILE A 206 -10.76 -11.15 0.92
C ILE A 206 -10.81 -11.44 2.41
N VAL A 207 -9.78 -12.09 2.96
CA VAL A 207 -9.70 -12.42 4.39
C VAL A 207 -9.72 -11.15 5.24
N THR A 208 -8.94 -10.14 4.87
CA THR A 208 -8.87 -8.88 5.62
C THR A 208 -10.13 -8.04 5.46
N LEU A 209 -10.93 -8.20 4.40
CA LEU A 209 -12.25 -7.57 4.32
C LEU A 209 -13.17 -8.01 5.47
N PHE A 210 -13.18 -9.30 5.79
CA PHE A 210 -14.06 -9.86 6.82
C PHE A 210 -13.48 -9.80 8.25
N ILE A 211 -12.15 -9.72 8.39
CA ILE A 211 -11.47 -9.72 9.69
C ILE A 211 -11.16 -8.29 10.15
N GLY A 212 -11.47 -7.95 11.41
CA GLY A 212 -11.07 -6.69 12.05
C GLY A 212 -12.04 -5.52 11.83
N LYS A 213 -12.09 -4.64 12.83
CA LYS A 213 -12.92 -3.41 12.86
C LYS A 213 -12.04 -2.18 12.68
N ASP A 214 -12.58 -1.15 12.03
CA ASP A 214 -11.80 0.04 11.66
C ASP A 214 -11.65 1.03 12.81
N ASP A 215 -12.63 1.08 13.71
CA ASP A 215 -12.70 2.05 14.79
C ASP A 215 -13.17 1.39 16.10
N PRO A 216 -12.61 1.74 17.27
CA PRO A 216 -13.20 1.39 18.56
C PRO A 216 -14.69 1.79 18.68
N GLU A 217 -15.12 2.86 18.01
CA GLU A 217 -16.52 3.30 17.96
C GLU A 217 -17.44 2.24 17.26
N GLU A 218 -16.90 1.37 16.39
CA GLU A 218 -17.64 0.23 15.81
C GLU A 218 -17.88 -0.92 16.80
N LEU A 219 -17.29 -0.85 18.00
CA LEU A 219 -17.58 -1.74 19.13
C LEU A 219 -18.52 -1.09 20.15
N GLY A 220 -18.90 0.17 19.94
CA GLY A 220 -19.56 1.00 20.95
C GLY A 220 -18.63 1.32 22.13
N TRP A 221 -17.31 1.38 21.88
CA TRP A 221 -16.30 1.78 22.86
C TRP A 221 -15.97 3.26 22.74
N ASN A 222 -15.35 3.79 23.78
CA ASN A 222 -14.85 5.15 23.81
C ASN A 222 -13.65 5.30 22.85
N ARG A 223 -13.32 6.52 22.45
CA ARG A 223 -12.13 6.78 21.63
C ARG A 223 -10.87 6.32 22.37
N ALA A 224 -9.82 5.98 21.62
CA ALA A 224 -8.55 5.56 22.23
C ALA A 224 -8.01 6.59 23.25
N GLU A 225 -8.19 7.89 22.98
CA GLU A 225 -7.80 8.98 23.88
C GLU A 225 -8.57 8.93 25.21
N GLU A 226 -9.88 8.68 25.17
CA GLU A 226 -10.72 8.49 26.36
C GLU A 226 -10.44 7.18 27.09
N ILE A 227 -10.11 6.09 26.37
CA ILE A 227 -9.74 4.80 26.96
C ILE A 227 -8.46 4.95 27.78
N TRP A 228 -7.50 5.74 27.31
CA TRP A 228 -6.18 5.90 27.92
C TRP A 228 -6.01 7.19 28.74
N GLU A 229 -7.09 7.95 28.95
CA GLU A 229 -7.08 9.22 29.69
C GLU A 229 -6.04 10.22 29.15
N GLU A 230 -5.80 10.19 27.83
CA GLU A 230 -4.91 11.15 27.17
C GLU A 230 -5.66 12.46 26.92
N PRO A 231 -4.99 13.62 26.98
CA PRO A 231 -5.63 14.89 26.66
C PRO A 231 -6.14 14.82 25.23
N ILE A 232 -7.46 14.98 25.08
CA ILE A 232 -8.12 15.16 23.78
C ILE A 232 -7.53 16.45 23.22
N ASP A 233 -6.95 16.41 22.01
CA ASP A 233 -6.58 17.66 21.35
C ASP A 233 -7.86 18.48 21.25
N GLN A 234 -7.85 19.67 21.84
CA GLN A 234 -8.83 20.68 21.47
C GLN A 234 -8.69 20.83 19.96
N GLU A 235 -9.70 20.39 19.20
CA GLU A 235 -9.78 20.73 17.77
C GLU A 235 -9.44 22.21 17.66
N ASN A 236 -8.42 22.57 16.87
CA ASN A 236 -8.03 23.96 16.71
C ASN A 236 -9.30 24.76 16.40
N ILE A 237 -9.70 25.63 17.33
CA ILE A 237 -10.97 26.37 17.26
C ILE A 237 -11.05 27.16 15.93
N ASP A 238 -9.90 27.54 15.38
CA ASP A 238 -9.71 28.17 14.06
C ASP A 238 -10.14 27.33 12.85
N SER A 239 -10.31 26.02 13.00
CA SER A 239 -10.72 25.09 11.93
C SER A 239 -12.19 24.70 11.97
N GLN A 240 -12.92 25.10 13.01
CA GLN A 240 -14.36 24.88 13.11
C GLN A 240 -15.08 25.78 12.09
N GLY A 241 -15.63 25.16 11.04
CA GLY A 241 -16.41 25.84 10.00
C GLY A 241 -15.68 26.09 8.68
N MET A 242 -14.39 25.75 8.57
CA MET A 242 -13.65 25.82 7.30
C MET A 242 -13.78 24.52 6.51
N THR A 243 -13.96 24.61 5.19
CA THR A 243 -13.93 23.41 4.33
C THR A 243 -12.51 22.82 4.37
N LYS A 244 -12.37 21.49 4.22
CA LYS A 244 -11.05 20.81 4.13
C LYS A 244 -10.13 21.47 3.09
N TRP A 245 -10.70 22.00 2.01
CA TRP A 245 -9.99 22.72 0.96
C TRP A 245 -9.46 24.10 1.39
N ASP A 246 -10.19 24.80 2.24
CA ASP A 246 -9.81 26.12 2.75
C ASP A 246 -8.64 25.99 3.74
N ILE A 247 -8.66 24.93 4.57
CA ILE A 247 -7.54 24.56 5.44
C ILE A 247 -6.30 24.21 4.61
N PHE A 248 -6.47 23.39 3.56
CA PHE A 248 -5.38 23.00 2.67
C PHE A 248 -4.75 24.22 1.98
N LYS A 249 -5.55 25.16 1.45
CA LYS A 249 -5.02 26.38 0.84
C LYS A 249 -4.29 27.28 1.84
N LYS A 250 -4.91 27.54 2.99
CA LYS A 250 -4.41 28.52 3.96
C LYS A 250 -3.16 28.04 4.69
N TYR A 251 -3.14 26.79 5.16
CA TYR A 251 -2.08 26.28 6.03
C TYR A 251 -1.02 25.44 5.29
N ILE A 252 -1.36 24.85 4.14
CA ILE A 252 -0.44 23.97 3.39
C ILE A 252 0.18 24.69 2.20
N LEU A 253 -0.63 25.19 1.27
CA LEU A 253 -0.13 25.83 0.03
C LEU A 253 0.64 27.13 0.29
N GLY A 254 0.25 27.90 1.30
CA GLY A 254 0.91 29.16 1.65
C GLY A 254 2.20 29.02 2.47
N ASN A 255 2.55 27.82 2.93
CA ASN A 255 3.69 27.63 3.83
C ASN A 255 4.97 27.27 3.06
N PRO A 256 5.99 28.15 3.03
CA PRO A 256 7.23 27.90 2.29
C PRO A 256 8.04 26.73 2.84
N VAL A 257 7.94 26.43 4.14
CA VAL A 257 8.65 25.30 4.77
C VAL A 257 8.13 23.97 4.20
N ILE A 258 6.82 23.86 3.97
CA ILE A 258 6.23 22.66 3.37
C ILE A 258 6.74 22.47 1.95
N TRP A 259 6.87 23.54 1.16
CA TRP A 259 7.42 23.46 -0.20
C TRP A 259 8.89 23.03 -0.21
N ILE A 260 9.72 23.55 0.70
CA ILE A 260 11.12 23.12 0.83
C ILE A 260 11.19 21.63 1.17
N LEU A 261 10.35 21.16 2.10
CA LEU A 261 10.27 19.75 2.46
C LEU A 261 9.82 18.88 1.27
N CYS A 262 8.81 19.33 0.50
CA CYS A 262 8.34 18.63 -0.69
C CYS A 262 9.44 18.51 -1.75
N ILE A 263 10.13 19.60 -2.07
CA ILE A 263 11.22 19.61 -3.06
C ILE A 263 12.38 18.70 -2.59
N SER A 264 12.76 18.80 -1.32
CA SER A 264 13.80 17.94 -0.74
C SER A 264 13.41 16.46 -0.84
N ASN A 265 12.15 16.14 -0.56
CA ASN A 265 11.63 14.79 -0.66
C ASN A 265 11.64 14.26 -2.11
N VAL A 266 11.41 15.10 -3.11
CA VAL A 266 11.54 14.71 -4.52
C VAL A 266 12.94 14.19 -4.83
N PHE A 267 14.00 14.91 -4.42
CA PHE A 267 15.38 14.48 -4.67
C PHE A 267 15.73 13.15 -3.99
N VAL A 268 15.32 12.97 -2.73
CA VAL A 268 15.53 11.73 -2.00
C VAL A 268 14.83 10.55 -2.69
N TYR A 269 13.60 10.76 -3.16
CA TYR A 269 12.84 9.70 -3.83
C TYR A 269 13.30 9.42 -5.26
N ILE A 270 13.88 10.39 -5.99
CA ILE A 270 14.51 10.12 -7.28
C ILE A 270 15.64 9.11 -7.12
N VAL A 271 16.53 9.32 -6.14
CA VAL A 271 17.64 8.39 -5.88
C VAL A 271 17.11 7.03 -5.43
N ARG A 272 16.20 7.02 -4.44
CA ARG A 272 15.65 5.78 -3.90
C ARG A 272 14.91 4.95 -4.95
N ILE A 273 13.95 5.55 -5.65
CA ILE A 273 13.12 4.85 -6.65
C ILE A 273 13.97 4.49 -7.88
N GLY A 274 14.93 5.33 -8.26
CA GLY A 274 15.84 5.06 -9.37
C GLY A 274 16.66 3.78 -9.13
N ILE A 275 17.29 3.67 -7.96
CA ILE A 275 18.06 2.47 -7.60
C ILE A 275 17.12 1.27 -7.47
N ASP A 276 16.03 1.41 -6.71
CA ASP A 276 15.11 0.32 -6.40
C ASP A 276 14.38 -0.27 -7.62
N ASN A 277 13.93 0.58 -8.57
CA ASN A 277 13.22 0.10 -9.75
C ASN A 277 14.14 -0.58 -10.77
N TRP A 278 15.37 -0.09 -10.93
CA TRP A 278 16.26 -0.51 -12.01
C TRP A 278 17.36 -1.47 -11.57
N ALA A 279 17.57 -1.68 -10.27
CA ALA A 279 18.60 -2.59 -9.76
C ALA A 279 18.53 -4.00 -10.35
N PRO A 280 17.37 -4.69 -10.41
CA PRO A 280 17.30 -6.04 -10.98
C PRO A 280 17.69 -6.07 -12.45
N LEU A 281 17.26 -5.06 -13.22
CA LEU A 281 17.58 -4.96 -14.64
C LEU A 281 19.06 -4.65 -14.87
N TYR A 282 19.62 -3.70 -14.11
CA TYR A 282 21.03 -3.32 -14.22
C TYR A 282 21.97 -4.49 -13.91
N VAL A 283 21.70 -5.21 -12.83
CA VAL A 283 22.49 -6.37 -12.40
C VAL A 283 22.39 -7.53 -13.40
N SER A 284 21.23 -7.69 -14.04
CA SER A 284 21.04 -8.69 -15.10
C SER A 284 21.74 -8.30 -16.41
N GLU A 285 21.61 -7.05 -16.88
CA GLU A 285 22.12 -6.63 -18.19
C GLU A 285 23.62 -6.32 -18.20
N HIS A 286 24.13 -5.64 -17.16
CA HIS A 286 25.50 -5.15 -17.13
C HIS A 286 26.45 -6.01 -16.29
N LEU A 287 25.94 -6.66 -15.24
CA LEU A 287 26.75 -7.55 -14.39
C LEU A 287 26.58 -9.02 -14.74
N HIS A 288 25.64 -9.36 -15.63
CA HIS A 288 25.36 -10.72 -16.11
C HIS A 288 25.10 -11.74 -14.99
N PHE A 289 24.46 -11.28 -13.90
CA PHE A 289 24.08 -12.17 -12.80
C PHE A 289 22.94 -13.10 -13.23
N ASN A 290 22.85 -14.26 -12.55
CA ASN A 290 21.77 -15.19 -12.77
C ASN A 290 20.43 -14.59 -12.31
N LYS A 291 19.32 -15.03 -12.90
CA LYS A 291 17.95 -14.55 -12.63
C LYS A 291 17.60 -14.56 -11.14
N GLY A 292 18.04 -15.60 -10.41
CA GLY A 292 17.86 -15.70 -8.97
C GLY A 292 18.61 -14.62 -8.17
N ASP A 293 19.85 -14.34 -8.55
CA ASP A 293 20.70 -13.35 -7.86
C ASP A 293 20.25 -11.91 -8.17
N ALA A 294 19.80 -11.66 -9.40
CA ALA A 294 19.21 -10.38 -9.80
C ALA A 294 17.95 -10.05 -8.98
N VAL A 295 17.06 -11.03 -8.79
CA VAL A 295 15.85 -10.87 -7.97
C VAL A 295 16.20 -10.71 -6.48
N ASN A 296 17.20 -11.44 -5.98
CA ASN A 296 17.69 -11.31 -4.60
C ASN A 296 18.34 -9.95 -4.31
N THR A 297 18.70 -9.16 -5.32
CA THR A 297 19.20 -7.79 -5.10
C THR A 297 18.13 -6.91 -4.44
N ILE A 298 16.84 -7.12 -4.77
CA ILE A 298 15.71 -6.44 -4.10
C ILE A 298 15.65 -6.84 -2.62
N PHE A 299 15.88 -8.12 -2.32
CA PHE A 299 15.89 -8.62 -0.95
C PHE A 299 16.97 -7.95 -0.10
N TYR A 300 18.20 -7.86 -0.62
CA TYR A 300 19.29 -7.18 0.08
C TYR A 300 19.01 -5.68 0.25
N PHE A 301 18.48 -5.01 -0.78
CA PHE A 301 18.15 -3.58 -0.69
C PHE A 301 17.07 -3.26 0.37
N GLU A 302 16.05 -4.12 0.48
CA GLU A 302 14.93 -3.91 1.41
C GLU A 302 15.27 -4.27 2.87
N ILE A 303 16.31 -5.08 3.09
CA ILE A 303 16.81 -5.41 4.44
C ILE A 303 17.76 -4.33 4.99
N GLY A 304 18.43 -3.59 4.10
CA GLY A 304 19.45 -2.59 4.44
C GLY A 304 20.85 -3.19 4.51
#